data_AF-A0A352DPW4-F1
#
_entry.id   AF-A0A352DPW4-F1
#
_cell.length_a   1.000
_cell.length_b   1.000
_cell.length_c   1.000
_cell.angle_alpha   90.00
_cell.angle_beta   90.00
_cell.angle_gamma   90.00
#
_symmetry.space_group_name_H-M   'P 1'
#
loop_
_entity.id
_entity.type
_entity.pdbx_description
1 polymer ?
#
loop_
_entity_poly.entity_id
_entity_poly.type
_entity_poly.pdbx_seq_one_letter_code
_entity_poly.pdbx_strand_id
1 'polypeptide(L)'
;VWEAAMFAAHKGLDNLVAIVDNNGLQIDGPITEVCSPEPITDKFAAFGWHVITADAHDLDSLDAAFTEAEAVTGKPVVIVQKSVKGKGVSFMENQVGWHGTAPNKEQYDQAMSELNAQLKELEG
;
A
#
# COMPACT_ATOMS: atom_id res chain seq x y z
N VAL A 1 -9.41 7.02 11.45
CA VAL A 1 -9.33 7.20 9.99
C VAL A 1 -10.52 7.98 9.45
N TRP A 2 -11.76 7.48 9.62
CA TRP A 2 -12.94 8.09 8.98
C TRP A 2 -13.25 9.54 9.39
N GLU A 3 -13.08 9.91 10.65
CA GLU A 3 -13.25 11.31 11.10
C GLU A 3 -12.29 12.27 10.38
N ALA A 4 -11.02 11.87 10.22
CA ALA A 4 -10.03 12.65 9.49
C ALA A 4 -10.35 12.70 7.99
N ALA A 5 -10.83 11.59 7.41
CA ALA A 5 -11.26 11.55 6.01
C ALA A 5 -12.43 12.50 5.73
N MET A 6 -13.45 12.52 6.60
CA MET A 6 -14.55 13.49 6.53
C MET A 6 -14.03 14.94 6.60
N PHE A 7 -13.15 15.21 7.57
CA PHE A 7 -12.63 16.55 7.78
C PHE A 7 -11.81 17.05 6.58
N ALA A 8 -10.92 16.22 6.03
CA ALA A 8 -10.07 16.59 4.91
C ALA A 8 -10.89 16.96 3.66
N ALA A 9 -11.92 16.17 3.36
CA ALA A 9 -12.83 16.47 2.25
C ALA A 9 -13.66 17.73 2.51
N HIS A 10 -14.20 17.90 3.73
CA HIS A 10 -14.91 19.12 4.11
C HIS A 10 -14.06 20.39 3.96
N LYS A 11 -12.74 20.27 4.20
CA LYS A 11 -11.78 21.36 4.04
C LYS A 11 -11.19 21.49 2.63
N GLY A 12 -11.52 20.58 1.71
CA GLY A 12 -10.99 20.58 0.34
C GLY A 12 -9.47 20.52 0.29
N LEU A 13 -8.83 19.74 1.18
CA LEU A 13 -7.37 19.67 1.31
C LEU A 13 -6.72 18.97 0.10
N ASP A 14 -6.54 19.68 -1.00
CA ASP A 14 -5.91 19.18 -2.23
C ASP A 14 -4.39 19.02 -2.14
N ASN A 15 -3.78 19.56 -1.08
CA ASN A 15 -2.38 19.30 -0.74
C ASN A 15 -2.19 18.02 0.11
N LEU A 16 -3.23 17.20 0.30
CA LEU A 16 -3.17 15.95 1.05
C LEU A 16 -3.35 14.75 0.12
N VAL A 17 -2.31 13.92 0.05
CA VAL A 17 -2.33 12.60 -0.60
C VAL A 17 -2.14 11.52 0.48
N ALA A 18 -3.12 10.63 0.63
CA ALA A 18 -3.03 9.45 1.47
C ALA A 18 -2.70 8.22 0.62
N ILE A 19 -1.92 7.29 1.15
CA ILE A 19 -1.61 6.02 0.49
C ILE A 19 -2.12 4.89 1.37
N VAL A 20 -2.94 4.01 0.80
CA VAL A 20 -3.40 2.79 1.46
C VAL A 20 -2.63 1.62 0.87
N ASP A 21 -1.76 1.02 1.67
CA ASP A 21 -1.15 -0.27 1.35
C ASP A 21 -2.17 -1.40 1.50
N ASN A 22 -2.82 -1.78 0.40
CA ASN A 22 -3.78 -2.87 0.36
C ASN A 22 -3.09 -4.20 0.02
N ASN A 23 -2.35 -4.75 0.99
CA ASN A 23 -1.69 -6.06 0.90
C ASN A 23 -2.57 -7.25 1.33
N GLY A 24 -3.80 -7.00 1.79
CA GLY A 24 -4.77 -8.04 2.13
C GLY A 24 -4.58 -8.76 3.48
N LEU A 25 -3.52 -8.48 4.26
CA LEU A 25 -3.19 -9.23 5.48
C LEU A 25 -3.01 -8.32 6.72
N GLN A 26 -3.62 -8.71 7.84
CA GLN A 26 -3.38 -8.11 9.17
C GLN A 26 -2.77 -9.12 10.16
N ILE A 27 -2.70 -8.79 11.46
CA ILE A 27 -2.03 -9.61 12.49
C ILE A 27 -2.56 -11.05 12.50
N ASP A 28 -3.88 -11.21 12.55
CA ASP A 28 -4.53 -12.50 12.80
C ASP A 28 -4.97 -13.22 11.52
N GLY A 29 -4.64 -12.71 10.33
CA GLY A 29 -5.01 -13.36 9.07
C GLY A 29 -5.35 -12.41 7.93
N PRO A 30 -5.99 -12.94 6.87
CA PRO A 30 -6.57 -12.14 5.79
C PRO A 30 -7.58 -11.13 6.34
N ILE A 31 -7.57 -9.92 5.80
CA ILE A 31 -8.53 -8.87 6.21
C ILE A 31 -9.98 -9.30 6.02
N THR A 32 -10.24 -10.16 5.03
CA THR A 32 -11.57 -10.71 4.72
C THR A 32 -12.11 -11.66 5.78
N GLU A 33 -11.23 -12.30 6.56
CA GLU A 33 -11.60 -13.26 7.60
C GLU A 33 -11.68 -12.61 8.98
N VAL A 34 -10.91 -11.55 9.20
CA VAL A 34 -10.81 -10.88 10.52
C VAL A 34 -11.75 -9.67 10.60
N CYS A 35 -11.58 -8.66 9.74
CA CYS A 35 -12.46 -7.49 9.68
C CYS A 35 -12.20 -6.73 8.38
N SER A 36 -13.06 -6.94 7.39
CA SER A 36 -12.81 -6.45 6.03
C SER A 36 -13.07 -4.94 5.91
N PRO A 37 -12.08 -4.13 5.47
CA PRO A 37 -12.29 -2.75 5.11
C PRO A 37 -12.82 -2.58 3.69
N GLU A 38 -13.06 -3.65 2.93
CA GLU A 38 -13.56 -3.55 1.56
C GLU A 38 -15.05 -3.13 1.49
N PRO A 39 -15.51 -2.49 0.40
CA PRO A 39 -14.69 -1.85 -0.65
C PRO A 39 -13.99 -0.58 -0.13
N ILE A 40 -12.65 -0.52 -0.15
CA ILE A 40 -11.88 0.63 0.39
C ILE A 40 -12.10 1.88 -0.47
N THR A 41 -12.06 1.72 -1.80
CA THR A 41 -12.23 2.79 -2.79
C THR A 41 -13.56 3.51 -2.60
N ASP A 42 -14.65 2.76 -2.47
CA ASP A 42 -16.00 3.32 -2.39
C ASP A 42 -16.21 4.07 -1.08
N LYS A 43 -15.58 3.61 0.02
CA LYS A 43 -15.63 4.30 1.31
C LYS A 43 -14.97 5.68 1.22
N PHE A 44 -13.77 5.77 0.65
CA PHE A 44 -13.10 7.06 0.46
C PHE A 44 -13.85 7.97 -0.52
N ALA A 45 -14.35 7.41 -1.63
CA ALA A 45 -15.19 8.15 -2.58
C ALA A 45 -16.44 8.73 -1.90
N ALA A 46 -17.10 7.96 -1.03
CA ALA A 46 -18.25 8.42 -0.25
C ALA A 46 -17.90 9.54 0.74
N PHE A 47 -16.65 9.61 1.22
CA PHE A 47 -16.14 10.72 2.02
C PHE A 47 -15.78 11.95 1.19
N GLY A 48 -15.84 11.91 -0.14
CA GLY A 48 -15.55 13.04 -1.03
C GLY A 48 -14.09 13.13 -1.49
N TRP A 49 -13.32 12.06 -1.35
CA TRP A 49 -11.93 11.98 -1.82
C TRP A 49 -11.86 11.66 -3.32
N HIS A 50 -10.80 12.12 -3.98
CA HIS A 50 -10.38 11.56 -5.26
C HIS A 50 -9.71 10.21 -5.01
N VAL A 51 -10.10 9.18 -5.73
CA VAL A 51 -9.61 7.81 -5.50
C VAL A 51 -8.85 7.35 -6.72
N ILE A 52 -7.60 6.94 -6.51
CA ILE A 52 -6.71 6.38 -7.52
C ILE A 52 -6.34 4.96 -7.07
N THR A 53 -6.26 4.03 -8.01
CA THR A 53 -5.73 2.68 -7.75
C THR A 53 -4.41 2.51 -8.47
N ALA A 54 -3.44 1.86 -7.81
CA ALA A 54 -2.12 1.62 -8.39
C ALA A 54 -1.62 0.20 -8.06
N ASP A 55 -0.69 -0.32 -8.85
CA ASP A 55 0.16 -1.45 -8.46
C ASP A 55 1.38 -0.91 -7.72
N ALA A 56 1.58 -1.36 -6.47
CA ALA A 56 2.68 -0.91 -5.63
C ALA A 56 4.06 -1.38 -6.13
N HIS A 57 4.10 -2.34 -7.06
CA HIS A 57 5.34 -2.95 -7.57
C HIS A 57 5.63 -2.59 -9.03
N ASP A 58 4.86 -1.66 -9.59
CA ASP A 58 5.08 -1.09 -10.91
C ASP A 58 5.34 0.42 -10.77
N LEU A 59 6.59 0.83 -11.04
CA LEU A 59 6.99 2.23 -10.91
C LEU A 59 6.25 3.15 -11.88
N ASP A 60 5.89 2.67 -13.08
CA ASP A 60 5.12 3.45 -14.04
C ASP A 60 3.67 3.63 -13.54
N SER A 61 3.11 2.60 -12.90
CA SER A 61 1.79 2.70 -12.26
C SER A 61 1.80 3.70 -11.10
N LEU A 62 2.87 3.74 -10.30
CA LEU A 62 3.01 4.70 -9.21
C LEU A 62 3.21 6.12 -9.74
N ASP A 63 4.09 6.31 -10.72
CA ASP A 63 4.34 7.62 -11.36
C ASP A 63 3.06 8.20 -11.95
N ALA A 64 2.28 7.39 -12.67
CA ALA A 64 0.99 7.79 -13.21
C ALA A 64 0.00 8.20 -12.09
N ALA A 65 -0.05 7.43 -10.99
CA ALA A 65 -0.93 7.71 -9.86
C ALA A 65 -0.57 9.02 -9.14
N PHE A 66 0.73 9.30 -8.94
CA PHE A 66 1.18 10.56 -8.34
C PHE A 66 1.02 11.74 -9.28
N THR A 67 1.30 11.57 -10.58
CA THR A 67 1.05 12.60 -11.60
C THR A 67 -0.44 12.98 -11.65
N GLU A 68 -1.34 12.00 -11.58
CA GLU A 68 -2.77 12.27 -11.48
C GLU A 68 -3.12 12.98 -10.17
N ALA A 69 -2.59 12.53 -9.04
CA ALA A 69 -2.84 13.15 -7.73
C ALA A 69 -2.45 14.63 -7.69
N GLU A 70 -1.32 15.02 -8.30
CA GLU A 70 -0.86 16.41 -8.39
C GLU A 70 -1.80 17.31 -9.22
N ALA A 71 -2.52 16.73 -10.17
CA ALA A 71 -3.46 17.47 -11.02
C ALA A 71 -4.83 17.71 -10.36
N VAL A 72 -5.11 17.07 -9.22
CA VAL A 72 -6.39 17.18 -8.51
C VAL A 72 -6.41 18.43 -7.63
N THR A 73 -7.44 19.25 -7.78
CA THR A 73 -7.65 20.47 -6.97
C THR A 73 -8.98 20.44 -6.23
N GLY A 74 -9.04 21.09 -5.07
CA GLY A 74 -10.26 21.26 -4.25
C GLY A 74 -10.75 20.01 -3.50
N LYS A 75 -9.99 18.91 -3.49
CA LYS A 75 -10.30 17.68 -2.73
C LYS A 75 -9.04 16.89 -2.39
N PRO A 76 -8.99 16.18 -1.25
CA PRO A 76 -7.89 15.27 -0.93
C PRO A 76 -7.90 14.04 -1.85
N VAL A 77 -6.71 13.44 -2.02
CA VAL A 77 -6.50 12.26 -2.88
C VAL A 77 -6.11 11.05 -2.03
N VAL A 78 -6.68 9.89 -2.34
CA VAL A 78 -6.19 8.60 -1.82
C VAL A 78 -5.72 7.73 -2.97
N ILE A 79 -4.51 7.19 -2.83
CA ILE A 79 -3.96 6.16 -3.70
C ILE A 79 -4.11 4.83 -2.96
N VAL A 80 -5.03 3.98 -3.42
CA VAL A 80 -5.20 2.62 -2.91
C VAL A 80 -4.32 1.70 -3.75
N GLN A 81 -3.12 1.42 -3.24
CA GLN A 81 -2.16 0.57 -3.95
C GLN A 81 -2.35 -0.89 -3.56
N LYS A 82 -2.41 -1.78 -4.55
CA LYS A 82 -2.34 -3.22 -4.31
C LYS A 82 -0.88 -3.60 -4.14
N SER A 83 -0.55 -4.29 -3.05
CA SER A 83 0.83 -4.72 -2.79
C SER A 83 0.90 -6.18 -2.33
N VAL A 84 2.13 -6.64 -2.07
CA VAL A 84 2.46 -7.97 -1.57
C VAL A 84 3.20 -7.76 -0.26
N LYS A 85 2.62 -8.23 0.85
CA LYS A 85 3.27 -8.12 2.16
C LYS A 85 4.53 -8.98 2.15
N GLY A 86 5.68 -8.40 2.53
CA GLY A 86 6.97 -9.09 2.47
C GLY A 86 7.59 -9.20 1.07
N LYS A 87 7.14 -8.36 0.11
CA LYS A 87 7.66 -8.33 -1.27
C LYS A 87 9.19 -8.42 -1.32
N GLY A 88 9.70 -9.27 -2.20
CA GLY A 88 11.13 -9.39 -2.48
C GLY A 88 11.85 -10.44 -1.64
N VAL A 89 11.20 -11.01 -0.62
CA VAL A 89 11.72 -12.11 0.19
C VAL A 89 10.77 -13.30 0.11
N SER A 90 11.21 -14.36 -0.55
CA SER A 90 10.40 -15.51 -0.99
C SER A 90 9.60 -16.16 0.13
N PHE A 91 10.18 -16.31 1.32
CA PHE A 91 9.54 -16.93 2.47
C PHE A 91 8.70 -15.96 3.31
N MET A 92 8.73 -14.66 3.01
CA MET A 92 7.92 -13.63 3.67
C MET A 92 6.70 -13.21 2.83
N GLU A 93 6.75 -13.38 1.51
CA GLU A 93 5.66 -12.96 0.61
C GLU A 93 4.32 -13.62 0.97
N ASN A 94 3.32 -12.77 1.21
CA ASN A 94 1.94 -13.15 1.56
C ASN A 94 1.83 -14.05 2.80
N GLN A 95 2.77 -13.92 3.75
CA GLN A 95 2.77 -14.68 4.99
C GLN A 95 2.36 -13.83 6.19
N VAL A 96 1.26 -14.22 6.85
CA VAL A 96 0.75 -13.54 8.06
C VAL A 96 1.77 -13.57 9.21
N GLY A 97 2.47 -14.69 9.39
CA GLY A 97 3.44 -14.89 10.48
C GLY A 97 4.63 -13.92 10.46
N TRP A 98 4.89 -13.27 9.33
CA TRP A 98 5.94 -12.26 9.16
C TRP A 98 5.48 -10.83 9.44
N HIS A 99 4.25 -10.63 9.93
CA HIS A 99 3.75 -9.29 10.25
C HIS A 99 4.52 -8.59 11.37
N GLY A 100 4.96 -9.33 12.40
CA GLY A 100 5.68 -8.77 13.55
C GLY A 100 6.83 -9.66 14.06
N THR A 101 7.14 -10.73 13.34
CA THR A 101 8.23 -11.65 13.70
C THR A 101 9.55 -11.18 13.12
N ALA A 102 10.58 -11.06 13.96
CA ALA A 102 11.93 -10.79 13.48
C ALA A 102 12.56 -12.05 12.85
N PRO A 103 13.27 -11.94 11.71
CA PRO A 103 13.98 -13.07 11.13
C PRO A 103 15.15 -13.49 12.03
N ASN A 104 15.42 -14.79 12.09
CA ASN A 104 16.66 -15.29 12.67
C ASN A 104 17.85 -15.04 11.72
N LYS A 105 19.05 -15.42 12.15
CA LYS A 105 20.27 -15.19 11.36
C LYS A 105 20.23 -15.85 9.97
N GLU A 106 19.79 -17.10 9.89
CA GLU A 106 19.73 -17.84 8.63
C GLU A 106 18.72 -17.22 7.66
N GLN A 107 17.54 -16.84 8.17
CA GLN A 107 16.49 -16.17 7.40
C GLN A 107 16.92 -14.79 6.94
N TYR A 108 17.65 -14.04 7.77
CA TYR A 108 18.23 -12.75 7.39
C TYR A 108 19.25 -12.93 6.25
N ASP A 109 20.18 -13.87 6.40
CA ASP A 109 21.23 -14.12 5.40
C ASP A 109 20.59 -14.55 4.06
N GLN A 110 19.52 -15.37 4.09
CA GLN A 110 18.73 -15.71 2.91
C GLN A 110 18.03 -14.48 2.29
N ALA A 111 17.28 -13.71 3.08
CA ALA A 111 16.54 -12.54 2.60
C ALA A 111 17.48 -11.52 1.93
N MET A 112 18.63 -11.25 2.54
CA MET A 112 19.63 -10.35 1.96
C MET A 112 20.23 -10.91 0.67
N SER A 113 20.43 -12.23 0.56
CA SER A 113 20.88 -12.84 -0.69
C SER A 113 19.87 -12.65 -1.81
N GLU A 114 18.58 -12.85 -1.54
CA GLU A 114 17.49 -12.67 -2.51
C GLU A 114 17.36 -11.21 -2.96
N LEU A 115 17.38 -10.26 -2.02
CA LEU A 115 17.30 -8.83 -2.32
C LEU A 115 18.50 -8.33 -3.12
N ASN A 116 19.71 -8.78 -2.79
CA ASN A 116 20.91 -8.41 -3.53
C ASN A 116 20.94 -9.02 -4.95
N ALA A 117 20.33 -10.19 -5.15
CA ALA A 117 20.19 -10.77 -6.48
C ALA A 117 19.27 -9.92 -7.35
N GLN A 118 18.10 -9.52 -6.82
CA GLN A 118 17.17 -8.62 -7.52
C GLN A 118 17.81 -7.26 -7.84
N LEU A 119 18.56 -6.68 -6.90
CA LEU A 119 19.24 -5.40 -7.13
C LEU A 119 20.22 -5.49 -8.31
N LYS A 120 20.99 -6.57 -8.42
CA LYS A 120 21.94 -6.78 -9.53
C LYS A 120 21.26 -6.88 -10.89
N GLU A 121 20.04 -7.44 -10.94
CA GLU A 121 19.27 -7.52 -12.19
C GLU A 121 18.78 -6.14 -12.65
N LEU A 122 18.58 -5.20 -11.73
CA LEU A 122 18.16 -3.82 -12.03
C LEU A 122 19.34 -2.91 -12.39
N GLU A 123 20.53 -3.19 -11.86
CA GLU A 123 21.76 -2.41 -12.13
C GLU A 123 22.52 -2.85 -13.39
N GLY A 124 22.19 -4.01 -13.95
CA GLY A 124 22.83 -4.59 -15.14
C GLY A 124 22.16 -4.20 -16.45
#